data_AF-A0AA86JL05-F1
#
_entry.id   AF-A0AA86JL05-F1
#
_cell.length_a   1.000
_cell.length_b   1.000
_cell.length_c   1.000
_cell.angle_alpha   90.00
_cell.angle_beta   90.00
_cell.angle_gamma   90.00
#
_symmetry.space_group_name_H-M   'P 1'
#
loop_
_entity.id
_entity.type
_entity.pdbx_description
1 polymer ?
#
loop_
_entity_poly.entity_id
_entity_poly.type
_entity_poly.pdbx_seq_one_letter_code
_entity_poly.pdbx_strand_id
1 'polypeptide(L)' 'MEDVAYQKIYEENVLGEIPPAFFHYIDCEAYGRDIEIQDYFVKTRYGMCEIKR' A
#
# COMPACT_ATOMS: atom_id res chain seq x y z
N MET A 1 1.25 7.61 2.13
CA MET A 1 0.58 6.43 1.55
C MET A 1 1.19 5.11 2.04
N GLU A 2 2.15 5.14 2.96
CA GLU A 2 2.83 3.94 3.48
C GLU A 2 1.87 2.95 4.17
N ASP A 3 0.95 3.42 5.02
CA ASP A 3 -0.05 2.54 5.66
C ASP A 3 -0.91 1.78 4.64
N VAL A 4 -1.28 2.45 3.54
CA VAL A 4 -2.04 1.85 2.43
C VAL A 4 -1.17 0.83 1.69
N ALA A 5 0.11 1.15 1.47
CA ALA A 5 1.07 0.23 0.87
C ALA A 5 1.24 -1.03 1.72
N TYR A 6 1.39 -0.87 3.04
CA TYR A 6 1.48 -1.97 3.99
C TYR A 6 0.24 -2.87 3.92
N GLN A 7 -0.96 -2.30 3.98
CA GLN A 7 -2.22 -3.03 3.86
C GLN A 7 -2.28 -3.83 2.54
N LYS A 8 -1.96 -3.18 1.41
CA LYS A 8 -1.98 -3.85 0.10
C LYS A 8 -0.96 -5.00 0.00
N ILE A 9 0.25 -4.79 0.51
CA ILE A 9 1.32 -5.80 0.43
C ILE A 9 1.02 -7.00 1.33
N TYR A 10 0.72 -6.77 2.60
CA TYR A 10 0.69 -7.83 3.61
C TYR A 10 -0.72 -8.38 3.88
N GLU A 11 -1.77 -7.59 3.69
CA GLU A 11 -3.16 -8.02 3.93
C GLU A 11 -3.88 -8.42 2.64
N GLU A 12 -3.70 -7.64 1.56
CA GLU A 12 -4.31 -7.95 0.25
C GLU A 12 -3.42 -8.83 -0.63
N ASN A 13 -2.16 -9.05 -0.23
CA ASN A 13 -1.19 -9.92 -0.91
C ASN A 13 -0.92 -9.53 -2.38
N VAL A 14 -0.86 -8.22 -2.69
CA VAL A 14 -0.72 -7.74 -4.08
C VAL A 14 0.57 -8.16 -4.77
N LEU A 15 1.62 -8.48 -4.01
CA LEU A 15 2.92 -8.96 -4.52
C LEU A 15 3.00 -10.49 -4.58
N GLY A 16 1.93 -11.19 -4.22
CA GLY A 16 1.94 -12.65 -4.03
C GLY A 16 2.75 -13.07 -2.80
N GLU A 17 3.06 -14.36 -2.70
CA GLU A 17 3.79 -14.92 -1.54
C GLU A 17 5.18 -14.29 -1.40
N ILE A 18 5.33 -13.44 -0.39
CA ILE A 18 6.62 -12.91 0.04
C ILE A 18 7.19 -13.88 1.10
N PRO A 19 8.43 -14.36 0.94
CA PRO A 19 9.06 -15.14 2.01
C PRO A 19 9.21 -14.29 3.28
N PRO A 20 8.94 -14.82 4.49
CA PRO A 20 8.98 -14.04 5.73
C PRO A 20 10.30 -13.30 5.99
N ALA A 21 11.41 -13.83 5.48
CA ALA A 21 12.72 -13.19 5.56
C ALA A 21 12.81 -11.83 4.85
N PHE A 22 11.91 -11.56 3.88
CA PHE A 22 11.88 -10.32 3.12
C PHE A 22 10.86 -9.28 3.63
N PHE A 23 10.03 -9.62 4.62
CA PHE A 23 8.98 -8.70 5.14
C PHE A 23 9.56 -7.36 5.63
N HIS A 24 10.79 -7.35 6.15
CA HIS A 24 11.41 -6.12 6.65
C HIS A 24 12.27 -5.37 5.62
N TYR A 25 12.34 -5.87 4.38
CA TYR A 25 13.17 -5.29 3.31
C TYR A 25 12.33 -4.65 2.19
N ILE A 26 11.01 -4.72 2.26
CA ILE A 26 10.13 -4.08 1.29
C ILE A 26 9.93 -2.62 1.68
N ASP A 27 10.31 -1.73 0.77
CA ASP A 27 10.13 -0.29 0.91
C ASP A 27 8.67 0.10 0.67
N CYS A 28 7.91 0.21 1.76
CA CYS A 28 6.50 0.57 1.72
C CYS A 28 6.29 2.07 1.42
N GLU A 29 7.26 2.94 1.70
CA GLU A 29 7.17 4.36 1.35
C GLU A 29 7.25 4.53 -0.17
N ALA A 30 8.21 3.86 -0.81
CA ALA A 30 8.36 3.88 -2.26
C ALA A 30 7.10 3.35 -2.96
N TYR A 31 6.60 2.18 -2.55
CA TYR A 31 5.37 1.63 -3.14
C TYR A 31 4.14 2.52 -2.86
N GLY A 32 4.06 3.09 -1.66
CA GLY A 32 3.01 4.06 -1.32
C GLY A 32 3.04 5.29 -2.22
N ARG A 33 4.23 5.78 -2.59
CA ARG A 33 4.38 6.90 -3.52
C ARG A 33 3.89 6.57 -4.93
N ASP A 34 4.15 5.35 -5.40
CA ASP A 34 3.64 4.89 -6.69
C ASP A 34 2.10 4.82 -6.68
N ILE A 35 1.51 4.28 -5.62
CA ILE A 35 0.04 4.26 -5.42
C ILE A 35 -0.53 5.68 -5.46
N GLU A 36 0.13 6.65 -4.80
CA GLU A 36 -0.32 8.05 -4.78
C GLU A 36 -0.35 8.69 -6.18
N ILE A 37 0.54 8.26 -7.08
CA ILE A 37 0.64 8.79 -8.44
C ILE A 37 -0.35 8.10 -9.38
N GLN A 38 -0.53 6.79 -9.23
CA GLN A 38 -1.27 5.96 -10.18
C GLN A 38 -2.76 5.85 -9.84
N ASP A 39 -3.11 5.84 -8.57
CA ASP A 39 -4.47 5.60 -8.08
C ASP A 39 -5.12 6.87 -7.51
N TYR A 40 -6.42 6.77 -7.21
CA TYR A 40 -7.20 7.88 -6.67
C TYR A 40 -7.50 7.65 -5.20
N PHE A 41 -6.77 8.35 -4.32
CA PHE A 41 -6.98 8.29 -2.89
C PHE A 41 -7.34 9.65 -2.29
N VAL A 42 -8.23 9.64 -1.30
CA VAL A 42 -8.60 10.83 -0.51
C VAL A 42 -8.35 10.59 0.96
N LYS A 43 -7.64 11.51 1.61
CA LYS A 43 -7.45 11.51 3.06
C LYS A 43 -8.67 12.13 3.74
N THR A 44 -9.23 11.42 4.70
CA THR A 44 -10.34 11.88 5.54
C THR A 44 -9.96 11.82 7.02
N ARG A 45 -10.83 12.33 7.91
CA ARG A 45 -10.66 12.17 9.37
C ARG A 45 -10.74 10.71 9.84
N TYR A 46 -11.20 9.80 8.98
CA TYR A 46 -11.37 8.37 9.26
C TYR A 46 -10.32 7.49 8.59
N GLY A 47 -9.33 8.08 7.91
CA GLY A 47 -8.30 7.34 7.18
C GLY A 47 -8.30 7.64 5.68
N MET A 48 -7.65 6.77 4.91
CA MET A 48 -7.52 6.86 3.46
C MET A 48 -8.67 6.12 2.77
N CYS A 49 -9.27 6.73 1.75
CA CYS A 49 -10.31 6.11 0.94
C CYS A 49 -9.86 6.02 -0.52
N GLU A 50 -9.89 4.81 -1.09
CA GLU A 50 -9.67 4.56 -2.52
C GLU A 50 -10.97 4.89 -3.29
N ILE A 51 -10.86 5.66 -4.37
CA ILE A 51 -11.96 5.96 -5.29
C ILE A 51 -11.86 5.00 -6.47
N LYS A 52 -12.79 4.04 -6.56
CA LYS A 52 -12.90 3.11 -7.68
C LYS A 52 -13.65 3.75 -8.86
N ARG A 53 -13.18 3.51 -10.08
CA ARG A 53 -13.83 3.91 -11.33
C ARG A 53 -14.69 2.78 -11.90
#